data_AF-A0A3G1B481-F1
#
_entry.id   AF-A0A3G1B481-F1
#
_cell.length_a   1.000
_cell.length_b   1.000
_cell.length_c   1.000
_cell.angle_alpha   90.00
_cell.angle_beta   90.00
_cell.angle_gamma   90.00
#
_symmetry.space_group_name_H-M   'P 1'
#
loop_
_entity.id
_entity.type
_entity.pdbx_description
1 polymer ?
#
loop_
_entity_poly.entity_id
_entity_poly.type
_entity_poly.pdbx_seq_one_letter_code
_entity_poly.pdbx_strand_id
1 'polypeptide(L)'
;MLRTVTISVIIGTFLIGSYYVVASSFVQPEQQNKLGVALSDIQPDLTYEKFIALSEDQKSFLVQNMPSSTRNLILDEARDNPSFAAESKDLITEQSGATELRMIKLTQVSGIKGYDADGTASVFVSDGMTFLRLQDFGVASGIDQRLYLTKDGTIQTGIDIGPLKASQGDQNYDITSVDHDAYNVLIIYSRPFDLYYAYAKFIKTE
;
A
#
# COMPACT_ATOMS: atom_id res chain seq x y z
N MET A 1 28.13 11.92 -78.11
CA MET A 1 27.06 10.96 -77.81
C MET A 1 26.83 10.93 -76.31
N LEU A 2 25.87 11.72 -75.84
CA LEU A 2 25.23 11.67 -74.52
C LEU A 2 24.11 12.73 -74.54
N ARG A 3 23.04 12.55 -73.75
CA ARG A 3 21.91 13.47 -73.43
C ARG A 3 20.61 13.14 -74.17
N THR A 4 19.43 13.02 -73.56
CA THR A 4 18.95 13.18 -72.16
C THR A 4 17.59 12.48 -72.09
N VAL A 5 17.28 11.81 -70.96
CA VAL A 5 15.98 11.17 -70.70
C VAL A 5 14.99 12.22 -70.16
N THR A 6 13.82 12.32 -70.78
CA THR A 6 12.70 13.16 -70.32
C THR A 6 11.75 12.30 -69.48
N ILE A 7 11.60 12.64 -68.19
CA ILE A 7 10.63 12.03 -67.27
C ILE A 7 9.36 12.88 -67.31
N SER A 8 8.25 12.28 -67.75
CA SER A 8 6.92 12.90 -67.70
C SER A 8 6.27 12.64 -66.34
N VAL A 9 5.95 13.71 -65.61
CA VAL A 9 5.22 13.68 -64.34
C VAL A 9 3.72 13.58 -64.63
N ILE A 10 3.07 12.52 -64.16
CA ILE A 10 1.61 12.37 -64.20
C ILE A 10 1.04 13.02 -62.94
N ILE A 11 0.27 14.10 -63.14
CA ILE A 11 -0.48 14.80 -62.09
C ILE A 11 -1.79 14.05 -61.89
N GLY A 12 -1.90 13.29 -60.80
CA GLY A 12 -3.15 12.67 -60.36
C GLY A 12 -4.04 13.68 -59.65
N THR A 13 -5.23 13.93 -60.20
CA THR A 13 -6.28 14.78 -59.62
C THR A 13 -6.93 14.13 -58.41
N PHE A 14 -6.93 14.83 -57.27
CA PHE A 14 -7.66 14.44 -56.05
C PHE A 14 -9.15 14.75 -56.20
N LEU A 15 -10.00 13.73 -56.12
CA LEU A 15 -11.45 13.88 -55.93
C LEU A 15 -11.73 14.11 -54.44
N ILE A 16 -12.20 15.30 -54.08
CA ILE A 16 -12.67 15.62 -52.72
C ILE A 16 -14.06 15.02 -52.56
N GLY A 17 -14.12 13.83 -51.97
CA GLY A 17 -15.35 13.24 -51.45
C GLY A 17 -15.63 13.78 -50.04
N SER A 18 -16.74 14.48 -49.87
CA SER A 18 -17.24 14.96 -48.59
C SER A 18 -17.68 13.79 -47.69
N TYR A 19 -16.77 13.30 -46.85
CA TYR A 19 -17.12 12.40 -45.76
C TYR A 19 -17.73 13.21 -44.61
N TYR A 20 -19.04 13.09 -44.42
CA TYR A 20 -19.66 13.39 -43.13
C TYR A 20 -19.16 12.34 -42.13
N VAL A 21 -18.13 12.67 -41.37
CA VAL A 21 -17.82 11.93 -40.14
C VAL A 21 -18.87 12.33 -39.13
N VAL A 22 -19.92 11.51 -39.01
CA VAL A 22 -20.77 11.53 -37.82
C VAL A 22 -19.86 11.04 -36.70
N ALA A 23 -19.30 11.97 -35.94
CA ALA A 23 -18.67 11.64 -34.67
C ALA A 23 -19.79 11.11 -33.76
N SER A 24 -20.02 9.79 -33.78
CA SER A 24 -20.69 9.15 -32.66
C SER A 24 -19.86 9.54 -31.45
N SER A 25 -20.43 10.35 -30.57
CA SER A 25 -19.87 10.57 -29.24
C SER A 25 -19.67 9.18 -28.65
N PHE A 26 -18.42 8.74 -28.58
CA PHE A 26 -18.04 7.66 -27.69
C PHE A 26 -18.34 8.17 -26.29
N VAL A 27 -19.58 7.97 -25.85
CA VAL A 27 -19.92 7.98 -24.43
C VAL A 27 -19.08 6.85 -23.88
N GLN A 28 -18.02 7.19 -23.14
CA GLN A 28 -17.27 6.17 -22.41
C GLN A 28 -18.30 5.40 -21.58
N PRO A 29 -18.31 4.06 -21.62
CA PRO A 29 -19.22 3.30 -20.79
C PRO A 29 -18.99 3.76 -19.36
N GLU A 30 -20.06 4.27 -18.74
CA GLU A 30 -20.06 4.64 -17.32
C GLU A 30 -19.55 3.41 -16.58
N GLN A 31 -18.30 3.46 -16.12
CA GLN A 31 -17.67 2.36 -15.43
C GLN A 31 -18.49 2.19 -14.16
N GLN A 32 -19.39 1.21 -14.16
CA GLN A 32 -20.32 0.97 -13.07
C GLN A 32 -19.50 0.94 -11.79
N ASN A 33 -19.64 1.97 -10.95
CA ASN A 33 -18.91 2.08 -9.70
C ASN A 33 -19.49 1.03 -8.74
N LYS A 34 -19.09 -0.22 -8.92
CA LYS A 34 -19.60 -1.38 -8.18
C LYS A 34 -19.43 -1.18 -6.68
N LEU A 35 -18.30 -0.61 -6.27
CA LEU A 35 -18.04 -0.29 -4.88
C LEU A 35 -18.99 0.79 -4.35
N GLY A 36 -19.16 1.90 -5.09
CA GLY A 36 -20.06 2.97 -4.71
C GLY A 36 -21.51 2.52 -4.56
N VAL A 37 -22.00 1.68 -5.48
CA VAL A 37 -23.33 1.06 -5.39
C VAL A 37 -23.39 0.14 -4.17
N ALA A 38 -22.42 -0.76 -4.00
CA ALA A 38 -22.40 -1.70 -2.90
C ALA A 38 -22.35 -1.00 -1.52
N LEU A 39 -21.61 0.11 -1.39
CA LEU A 39 -21.55 0.89 -0.15
C LEU A 39 -22.85 1.64 0.12
N SER A 40 -23.48 2.23 -0.90
CA SER A 40 -24.76 2.92 -0.76
C SER A 40 -25.89 1.96 -0.34
N ASP A 41 -25.81 0.68 -0.74
CA ASP A 41 -26.76 -0.36 -0.30
C ASP A 41 -26.58 -0.75 1.18
N ILE A 42 -25.37 -0.59 1.74
CA ILE A 42 -25.11 -0.82 3.17
C ILE A 42 -25.65 0.32 4.02
N GLN A 43 -25.32 1.55 3.63
CA GLN A 43 -25.77 2.74 4.34
C GLN A 43 -25.95 3.87 3.32
N PRO A 44 -27.11 4.56 3.31
CA PRO A 44 -27.32 5.72 2.46
C PRO A 44 -26.18 6.74 2.63
N ASP A 45 -25.73 7.28 1.50
CA ASP A 45 -24.63 8.25 1.40
C ASP A 45 -23.24 7.74 1.82
N LEU A 46 -23.05 6.45 2.10
CA LEU A 46 -21.73 5.89 2.37
C LEU A 46 -20.94 5.76 1.06
N THR A 47 -19.90 6.58 0.93
CA THR A 47 -18.91 6.49 -0.15
C THR A 47 -17.62 5.86 0.38
N TYR A 48 -16.69 5.51 -0.50
CA TYR A 48 -15.38 5.00 -0.08
C TYR A 48 -14.62 6.04 0.77
N GLU A 49 -14.66 7.32 0.37
CA GLU A 49 -14.04 8.43 1.11
C GLU A 49 -14.64 8.64 2.49
N LYS A 50 -15.95 8.47 2.62
CA LYS A 50 -16.59 8.52 3.94
C LYS A 50 -16.25 7.29 4.77
N PHE A 51 -16.23 6.10 4.15
CA PHE A 51 -15.87 4.86 4.82
C PHE A 51 -14.45 4.93 5.41
N ILE A 52 -13.46 5.36 4.64
CA ILE A 52 -12.07 5.51 5.11
C ILE A 52 -11.89 6.61 6.17
N ALA A 53 -12.78 7.61 6.21
CA ALA A 53 -12.80 8.66 7.22
C ALA A 53 -13.46 8.26 8.55
N LEU A 54 -14.15 7.12 8.61
CA LEU A 54 -14.73 6.60 9.85
C LEU A 54 -13.64 6.20 10.87
N SER A 55 -14.01 6.19 12.16
CA SER A 55 -13.15 5.61 13.19
C SER A 55 -12.97 4.10 12.98
N GLU A 56 -11.86 3.56 13.49
CA GLU A 56 -11.52 2.14 13.39
C GLU A 56 -12.64 1.23 13.94
N ASP A 57 -13.28 1.62 15.04
CA ASP A 57 -14.39 0.89 15.65
C ASP A 57 -15.65 0.90 14.77
N GLN A 58 -15.98 2.07 14.19
CA GLN A 58 -17.11 2.19 13.25
C GLN A 58 -16.89 1.37 11.98
N LYS A 59 -15.67 1.39 11.43
CA LYS A 59 -15.29 0.56 10.29
C LYS A 59 -15.41 -0.92 10.65
N SER A 60 -14.87 -1.33 11.79
CA SER A 60 -14.94 -2.73 12.25
C SER A 60 -16.38 -3.20 12.35
N PHE A 61 -17.26 -2.38 12.95
CA PHE A 61 -18.69 -2.68 13.02
C PHE A 61 -19.32 -2.81 11.63
N LEU A 62 -19.09 -1.87 10.72
CA LEU A 62 -19.64 -1.96 9.36
C LEU A 62 -19.12 -3.17 8.59
N VAL A 63 -17.81 -3.42 8.64
CA VAL A 63 -17.15 -4.52 7.92
C VAL A 63 -17.66 -5.89 8.39
N GLN A 64 -17.94 -6.04 9.69
CA GLN A 64 -18.52 -7.28 10.22
C GLN A 64 -19.95 -7.54 9.76
N ASN A 65 -20.70 -6.49 9.40
CA ASN A 65 -22.12 -6.58 9.03
C ASN A 65 -22.36 -6.53 7.51
N MET A 66 -21.35 -6.21 6.69
CA MET A 66 -21.50 -6.14 5.23
C MET A 66 -21.22 -7.49 4.55
N PRO A 67 -21.79 -7.75 3.36
CA PRO A 67 -21.49 -8.94 2.56
C PRO A 67 -20.01 -9.05 2.20
N SER A 68 -19.52 -10.29 2.06
CA SER A 68 -18.13 -10.55 1.66
C SER A 68 -17.75 -9.95 0.31
N SER A 69 -18.70 -9.84 -0.63
CA SER A 69 -18.49 -9.16 -1.91
C SER A 69 -18.16 -7.68 -1.72
N THR A 70 -18.86 -6.97 -0.84
CA THR A 70 -18.60 -5.56 -0.53
C THR A 70 -17.26 -5.40 0.17
N ARG A 71 -16.93 -6.28 1.11
CA ARG A 71 -15.60 -6.31 1.76
C ARG A 71 -14.49 -6.44 0.74
N ASN A 72 -14.63 -7.36 -0.21
CA ASN A 72 -13.63 -7.58 -1.26
C ASN A 72 -13.49 -6.36 -2.16
N LEU A 73 -14.60 -5.72 -2.57
CA LEU A 73 -14.53 -4.49 -3.36
C LEU A 73 -13.78 -3.37 -2.63
N ILE A 74 -13.97 -3.22 -1.32
CA ILE A 74 -13.23 -2.24 -0.51
C ILE A 74 -11.73 -2.58 -0.47
N LEU A 75 -11.39 -3.86 -0.29
CA LEU A 75 -10.00 -4.30 -0.26
C LEU A 75 -9.32 -4.17 -1.63
N ASP A 76 -10.04 -4.43 -2.71
CA ASP A 76 -9.53 -4.29 -4.08
C ASP A 76 -9.29 -2.82 -4.41
N GLU A 77 -10.22 -1.92 -4.04
CA GLU A 77 -10.00 -0.47 -4.15
C GLU A 77 -8.77 -0.02 -3.35
N ALA A 78 -8.59 -0.53 -2.12
CA ALA A 78 -7.41 -0.21 -1.32
C ALA A 78 -6.11 -0.68 -2.01
N ARG A 79 -6.10 -1.91 -2.55
CA ARG A 79 -4.95 -2.49 -3.27
C ARG A 79 -4.56 -1.70 -4.52
N ASP A 80 -5.54 -1.20 -5.25
CA ASP A 80 -5.34 -0.41 -6.47
C ASP A 80 -4.86 1.02 -6.18
N ASN A 81 -4.94 1.47 -4.92
CA ASN A 81 -4.52 2.79 -4.47
C ASN A 81 -3.42 2.72 -3.38
N PRO A 82 -2.19 2.26 -3.71
CA PRO A 82 -1.10 2.22 -2.76
C PRO A 82 -0.66 3.62 -2.30
N SER A 83 -0.28 3.71 -1.03
CA SER A 83 0.36 4.88 -0.42
C SER A 83 1.88 4.69 -0.33
N PHE A 84 2.61 5.80 -0.32
CA PHE A 84 4.07 5.83 -0.33
C PHE A 84 4.62 6.73 0.77
N ALA A 85 5.64 6.25 1.49
CA ALA A 85 6.45 7.01 2.44
C ALA A 85 7.94 6.86 2.08
N ALA A 86 8.73 7.91 2.31
CA ALA A 86 10.16 7.91 2.06
C ALA A 86 10.92 8.54 3.22
N GLU A 87 10.83 7.91 4.38
CA GLU A 87 11.51 8.38 5.58
C GLU A 87 13.01 8.05 5.53
N SER A 88 13.85 9.07 5.63
CA SER A 88 15.30 8.88 5.74
C SER A 88 15.65 8.15 7.04
N LYS A 89 16.72 7.37 6.99
CA LYS A 89 17.36 6.81 8.19
C LYS A 89 17.92 7.92 9.09
N ASP A 90 18.29 9.06 8.52
CA ASP A 90 18.86 10.20 9.27
C ASP A 90 17.86 10.81 10.27
N LEU A 91 16.56 10.65 10.02
CA LEU A 91 15.52 11.06 10.98
C LEU A 91 15.67 10.35 12.32
N ILE A 92 16.21 9.11 12.33
CA ILE A 92 16.48 8.37 13.57
C ILE A 92 17.59 9.05 14.37
N THR A 93 18.69 9.44 13.72
CA THR A 93 19.80 10.16 14.37
C THR A 93 19.38 11.54 14.83
N GLU A 94 18.57 12.25 14.04
CA GLU A 94 18.05 13.57 14.41
C GLU A 94 17.15 13.49 15.65
N GLN A 95 16.28 12.49 15.72
CA GLN A 95 15.38 12.29 16.86
C GLN A 95 16.09 11.85 18.13
N SER A 96 17.12 11.00 18.01
CA SER A 96 17.89 10.50 19.15
C SER A 96 19.03 11.42 19.58
N GLY A 97 19.45 12.36 18.74
CA GLY A 97 20.63 13.19 18.95
C GLY A 97 21.96 12.42 18.84
N ALA A 98 21.93 11.16 18.42
CA ALA A 98 23.12 10.33 18.35
C ALA A 98 23.91 10.55 17.06
N THR A 99 25.21 10.28 17.14
CA THR A 99 26.12 10.37 15.99
C THR A 99 26.19 9.06 15.20
N GLU A 100 25.87 7.92 15.82
CA GLU A 100 25.96 6.59 15.19
C GLU A 100 24.73 5.73 15.50
N LEU A 101 24.26 4.99 14.50
CA LEU A 101 23.18 4.02 14.63
C LEU A 101 23.74 2.60 14.63
N ARG A 102 23.47 1.85 15.70
CA ARG A 102 23.81 0.43 15.74
C ARG A 102 22.62 -0.41 15.31
N MET A 103 22.72 -1.08 14.17
CA MET A 103 21.76 -2.13 13.80
C MET A 103 21.99 -3.35 14.70
N ILE A 104 20.92 -3.86 15.30
CA ILE A 104 20.99 -5.03 16.19
C ILE A 104 20.21 -6.24 15.67
N LYS A 105 19.22 -6.02 14.79
CA LYS A 105 18.39 -7.06 14.18
C LYS A 105 18.07 -6.72 12.74
N LEU A 106 17.97 -7.74 11.90
CA LEU A 106 17.58 -7.65 10.50
C LEU A 106 16.79 -8.90 10.11
N THR A 107 15.73 -8.74 9.33
CA THR A 107 14.97 -9.85 8.76
C THR A 107 14.26 -9.42 7.48
N GLN A 108 13.91 -10.40 6.63
CA GLN A 108 13.07 -10.15 5.47
C GLN A 108 11.61 -10.14 5.90
N VAL A 109 10.86 -9.17 5.36
CA VAL A 109 9.40 -9.19 5.47
C VAL A 109 8.84 -10.11 4.39
N SER A 110 7.83 -10.91 4.75
CA SER A 110 7.17 -11.79 3.79
C SER A 110 5.67 -11.68 3.92
N GLY A 111 5.01 -11.65 2.77
CA GLY A 111 3.55 -11.69 2.66
C GLY A 111 2.97 -13.00 3.20
N ILE A 112 1.75 -12.93 3.73
CA ILE A 112 0.96 -14.10 4.11
C ILE A 112 0.04 -14.47 2.95
N LYS A 113 -0.29 -15.76 2.80
CA LYS A 113 -1.09 -16.29 1.69
C LYS A 113 -2.28 -15.39 1.33
N GLY A 114 -2.25 -14.80 0.13
CA GLY A 114 -3.28 -13.89 -0.39
C GLY A 114 -2.93 -12.40 -0.32
N TYR A 115 -1.78 -12.05 0.26
CA TYR A 115 -1.26 -10.69 0.37
C TYR A 115 0.24 -10.69 0.08
N ASP A 116 0.65 -9.97 -0.95
CA ASP A 116 2.07 -9.79 -1.26
C ASP A 116 2.71 -8.85 -0.23
N ALA A 117 3.94 -9.15 0.17
CA ALA A 117 4.77 -8.24 0.93
C ALA A 117 6.25 -8.61 0.78
N ASP A 118 7.10 -7.59 0.73
CA ASP A 118 8.54 -7.68 0.56
C ASP A 118 9.28 -6.48 1.21
N GLY A 119 10.61 -6.55 1.16
CA GLY A 119 11.51 -5.60 1.81
C GLY A 119 12.14 -6.14 3.09
N THR A 120 12.77 -5.24 3.83
CA THR A 120 13.54 -5.57 5.02
C THR A 120 12.99 -4.87 6.25
N ALA A 121 13.02 -5.55 7.39
CA ALA A 121 12.76 -4.97 8.69
C ALA A 121 14.04 -5.03 9.52
N SER A 122 14.44 -3.91 10.11
CA SER A 122 15.65 -3.80 10.92
C SER A 122 15.41 -3.03 12.20
N VAL A 123 16.15 -3.37 13.25
CA VAL A 123 16.09 -2.65 14.52
C VAL A 123 17.39 -1.92 14.75
N PHE A 124 17.29 -0.61 14.95
CA PHE A 124 18.40 0.29 15.29
C PHE A 124 18.30 0.75 16.73
N VAL A 125 19.43 0.82 17.41
CA VAL A 125 19.56 1.41 18.75
C VAL A 125 20.46 2.63 18.65
N SER A 126 20.06 3.69 19.36
CA SER A 126 20.66 5.01 19.31
C SER A 126 20.44 5.74 20.64
N ASP A 127 21.48 5.90 21.46
CA ASP A 127 21.46 6.65 22.73
C ASP A 127 20.19 6.47 23.60
N GLY A 128 19.81 5.21 23.84
CA GLY A 128 18.67 4.85 24.68
C GLY A 128 17.32 4.82 23.94
N MET A 129 17.27 5.24 22.68
CA MET A 129 16.13 5.06 21.79
C MET A 129 16.31 3.82 20.92
N THR A 130 15.19 3.17 20.59
CA THR A 130 15.17 2.01 19.70
C THR A 130 14.13 2.21 18.61
N PHE A 131 14.52 1.91 17.37
CA PHE A 131 13.68 2.13 16.21
C PHE A 131 13.56 0.87 15.36
N LEU A 132 12.34 0.57 14.93
CA LEU A 132 12.06 -0.37 13.85
C LEU A 132 12.06 0.41 12.54
N ARG A 133 12.90 0.01 11.59
CA ARG A 133 12.90 0.54 10.22
C ARG A 133 12.42 -0.53 9.25
N LEU A 134 11.45 -0.17 8.43
CA LEU A 134 11.09 -0.87 7.20
C LEU A 134 11.82 -0.20 6.05
N GLN A 135 12.53 -0.97 5.22
CA GLN A 135 13.31 -0.46 4.09
C GLN A 135 13.07 -1.28 2.84
N ASP A 136 13.01 -0.58 1.69
CA ASP A 136 12.63 -1.14 0.38
C ASP A 136 11.32 -1.91 0.51
N PHE A 137 10.42 -1.38 1.34
CA PHE A 137 9.29 -2.11 1.87
C PHE A 137 8.07 -1.97 0.97
N GLY A 138 7.40 -3.09 0.74
CA GLY A 138 6.12 -3.15 0.04
C GLY A 138 5.19 -4.14 0.73
N VAL A 139 3.91 -3.79 0.81
CA VAL A 139 2.83 -4.71 1.21
C VAL A 139 1.58 -4.40 0.41
N ALA A 140 0.76 -5.42 0.14
CA ALA A 140 -0.57 -5.24 -0.41
C ALA A 140 -1.35 -4.25 0.46
N SER A 141 -1.78 -3.15 -0.15
CA SER A 141 -2.49 -2.08 0.55
C SER A 141 -3.80 -2.58 1.13
N GLY A 142 -4.15 -2.04 2.30
CA GLY A 142 -5.37 -2.38 3.00
C GLY A 142 -5.91 -1.21 3.82
N ILE A 143 -7.05 -1.42 4.44
CA ILE A 143 -7.69 -0.42 5.29
C ILE A 143 -7.12 -0.51 6.71
N ASP A 144 -6.67 0.61 7.27
CA ASP A 144 -6.18 0.74 8.64
C ASP A 144 -5.19 -0.37 9.04
N GLN A 145 -4.21 -0.64 8.17
CA GLN A 145 -3.13 -1.57 8.49
C GLN A 145 -2.29 -1.00 9.64
N ARG A 146 -1.87 -1.88 10.55
CA ARG A 146 -1.07 -1.53 11.73
C ARG A 146 0.09 -2.50 11.91
N LEU A 147 1.14 -2.02 12.55
CA LEU A 147 2.30 -2.83 12.90
C LEU A 147 2.14 -3.36 14.32
N TYR A 148 2.47 -4.64 14.50
CA TYR A 148 2.56 -5.27 15.81
C TYR A 148 3.91 -5.93 15.98
N LEU A 149 4.47 -5.84 17.19
CA LEU A 149 5.51 -6.74 17.65
C LEU A 149 4.89 -7.77 18.59
N THR A 150 5.11 -9.05 18.33
CA THR A 150 4.48 -10.18 19.03
C THR A 150 5.55 -11.18 19.49
N LYS A 151 5.22 -12.03 20.47
CA LYS A 151 6.11 -13.09 20.96
C LYS A 151 5.91 -14.43 20.23
N ASP A 152 4.69 -14.67 19.81
CA ASP A 152 4.15 -15.97 19.41
C ASP A 152 3.46 -15.92 18.04
N GLY A 153 3.50 -14.78 17.35
CA GLY A 153 2.88 -14.61 16.04
C GLY A 153 1.39 -14.26 16.10
N THR A 154 0.83 -13.92 17.27
CA THR A 154 -0.55 -13.42 17.37
C THR A 154 -0.63 -11.96 17.85
N ILE A 155 -1.56 -11.21 17.25
CA ILE A 155 -1.88 -9.84 17.65
C ILE A 155 -2.61 -9.75 19.00
N GLN A 156 -3.20 -10.84 19.52
CA GLN A 156 -3.90 -10.81 20.83
C GLN A 156 -2.95 -10.55 22.01
N THR A 157 -1.71 -11.01 21.93
CA THR A 157 -0.67 -10.80 22.94
C THR A 157 0.37 -9.78 22.49
N GLY A 158 0.21 -9.24 21.28
CA GLY A 158 1.12 -8.32 20.63
C GLY A 158 1.03 -6.89 21.15
N ILE A 159 2.12 -6.14 20.96
CA ILE A 159 2.18 -4.71 21.19
C ILE A 159 1.92 -4.01 19.85
N ASP A 160 0.88 -3.18 19.80
CA ASP A 160 0.58 -2.30 18.69
C ASP A 160 1.58 -1.15 18.64
N ILE A 161 2.36 -1.08 17.57
CA ILE A 161 3.41 -0.08 17.35
C ILE A 161 2.82 1.18 16.69
N GLY A 162 1.62 1.07 16.11
CA GLY A 162 0.93 2.16 15.44
C GLY A 162 0.45 1.80 14.04
N PRO A 163 -0.21 2.76 13.37
CA PRO A 163 -0.65 2.59 11.99
C PRO A 163 0.54 2.44 11.04
N LEU A 164 0.38 1.60 10.02
CA LEU A 164 1.28 1.56 8.88
C LEU A 164 1.18 2.90 8.15
N LYS A 165 2.28 3.65 8.11
CA LYS A 165 2.31 5.00 7.53
C LYS A 165 2.04 4.99 6.03
N ALA A 166 2.57 3.98 5.34
CA ALA A 166 2.33 3.75 3.92
C ALA A 166 2.45 2.27 3.54
N SER A 167 1.78 1.85 2.46
CA SER A 167 1.93 0.49 1.92
C SER A 167 3.29 0.25 1.24
N GLN A 168 3.99 1.33 0.86
CA GLN A 168 5.22 1.29 0.08
C GLN A 168 6.26 2.28 0.64
N GLY A 169 7.53 1.91 0.50
CA GLY A 169 8.69 2.73 0.81
C GLY A 169 9.11 2.72 2.28
N ASP A 170 10.16 3.51 2.56
CA ASP A 170 10.92 3.47 3.79
C ASP A 170 10.23 4.21 4.95
N GLN A 171 10.25 3.60 6.14
CA GLN A 171 9.48 4.09 7.30
C GLN A 171 10.15 3.68 8.61
N ASN A 172 10.12 4.57 9.60
CA ASN A 172 10.70 4.38 10.93
C ASN A 172 9.62 4.41 12.02
N TYR A 173 9.76 3.58 13.03
CA TYR A 173 8.85 3.49 14.17
C TYR A 173 9.64 3.48 15.46
N ASP A 174 9.30 4.35 16.40
CA ASP A 174 9.85 4.29 17.76
C ASP A 174 9.28 3.07 18.50
N ILE A 175 10.17 2.21 18.95
CA ILE A 175 9.86 1.00 19.73
C ILE A 175 10.64 0.98 21.05
N THR A 176 11.06 2.13 21.55
CA THR A 176 11.87 2.27 22.78
C THR A 176 11.20 1.66 24.00
N SER A 177 9.87 1.70 24.07
CA SER A 177 9.08 1.10 25.16
C SER A 177 8.89 -0.42 25.05
N VAL A 178 9.38 -1.04 23.97
CA VAL A 178 9.15 -2.46 23.67
C VAL A 178 10.40 -3.28 23.98
N ASP A 179 10.21 -4.35 24.76
CA ASP A 179 11.19 -5.43 24.89
C ASP A 179 11.24 -6.23 23.57
N HIS A 180 12.01 -5.71 22.63
CA HIS A 180 12.18 -6.28 21.29
C HIS A 180 12.92 -7.62 21.29
N ASP A 181 13.54 -8.05 22.40
CA ASP A 181 14.09 -9.39 22.57
C ASP A 181 12.98 -10.42 22.82
N ALA A 182 11.99 -10.08 23.65
CA ALA A 182 10.82 -10.92 23.85
C ALA A 182 9.82 -10.83 22.69
N TYR A 183 9.59 -9.63 22.16
CA TYR A 183 8.64 -9.34 21.07
C TYR A 183 9.36 -9.27 19.73
N ASN A 184 9.80 -10.42 19.23
CA ASN A 184 10.69 -10.56 18.08
C ASN A 184 9.99 -10.93 16.76
N VAL A 185 8.67 -10.82 16.69
CA VAL A 185 7.90 -11.10 15.48
C VAL A 185 7.12 -9.86 15.07
N LEU A 186 7.44 -9.30 13.91
CA LEU A 186 6.67 -8.25 13.24
C LEU A 186 5.46 -8.84 12.52
N ILE A 187 4.30 -8.22 12.71
CA ILE A 187 3.07 -8.51 11.99
C ILE A 187 2.48 -7.22 11.44
N ILE A 188 1.98 -7.27 10.21
CA ILE A 188 1.12 -6.23 9.63
C ILE A 188 -0.30 -6.76 9.58
N TYR A 189 -1.23 -6.05 10.23
CA TYR A 189 -2.60 -6.51 10.43
C TYR A 189 -3.61 -5.37 10.28
N SER A 190 -4.73 -5.66 9.61
CA SER A 190 -5.89 -4.77 9.53
C SER A 190 -6.92 -5.17 10.57
N ARG A 191 -7.17 -4.29 11.55
CA ARG A 191 -8.18 -4.52 12.59
C ARG A 191 -9.61 -4.57 12.04
N PRO A 192 -10.06 -3.62 11.20
CA PRO A 192 -11.44 -3.64 10.73
C PRO A 192 -11.81 -4.89 9.93
N PHE A 193 -10.84 -5.47 9.23
CA PHE A 193 -11.07 -6.64 8.38
C PHE A 193 -10.68 -7.97 9.00
N ASP A 194 -9.99 -7.97 10.15
CA ASP A 194 -9.39 -9.15 10.78
C ASP A 194 -8.50 -9.93 9.81
N LEU A 195 -7.52 -9.22 9.22
CA LEU A 195 -6.64 -9.77 8.18
C LEU A 195 -5.17 -9.53 8.49
N TYR A 196 -4.39 -10.60 8.38
CA TYR A 196 -2.94 -10.58 8.42
C TYR A 196 -2.37 -10.41 7.01
N TYR A 197 -1.45 -9.47 6.85
CA TYR A 197 -0.86 -9.14 5.55
C TYR A 197 0.58 -9.62 5.44
N ALA A 198 1.38 -9.39 6.47
CA ALA A 198 2.80 -9.71 6.45
C ALA A 198 3.28 -10.21 7.81
N TYR A 199 4.36 -10.98 7.76
CA TYR A 199 5.03 -11.56 8.91
C TYR A 199 6.55 -11.47 8.72
N ALA A 200 7.27 -11.14 9.79
CA ALA A 200 8.72 -11.16 9.82
C ALA A 200 9.20 -11.60 11.20
N LYS A 201 10.10 -12.59 11.27
CA LYS A 201 10.69 -13.02 12.54
C LYS A 201 12.14 -12.54 12.62
N PHE A 202 12.45 -11.74 13.63
CA PHE A 202 13.81 -11.34 13.91
C PHE A 202 14.59 -12.50 14.50
N ILE A 203 15.70 -12.84 13.84
CA ILE A 203 16.68 -13.78 14.38
C ILE A 203 17.61 -12.98 15.29
N LYS A 204 18.00 -13.58 16.41
CA LYS A 204 19.01 -13.00 17.29
C LYS A 204 20.35 -13.08 16.55
N THR A 205 20.95 -11.93 16.23
CA THR A 205 22.31 -11.89 15.71
C THR A 205 23.24 -12.31 16.85
N GLU A 206 23.97 -13.43 16.68
CA GLU A 206 24.96 -13.92 17.64
C GLU A 206 26.15 -12.96 17.81
#